data_AF-A0A523K3L7-F1
#
_entry.id   AF-A0A523K3L7-F1
#
_cell.length_a   1.000
_cell.length_b   1.000
_cell.length_c   1.000
_cell.angle_alpha   90.00
_cell.angle_beta   90.00
_cell.angle_gamma   90.00
#
_symmetry.space_group_name_H-M   'P 1'
#
loop_
_entity.id
_entity.type
_entity.pdbx_description
1 polymer ?
#
loop_
_entity_poly.entity_id
_entity_poly.type
_entity_poly.pdbx_seq_one_letter_code
_entity_poly.pdbx_strand_id
1 'polypeptide(L)'
;MKRSKPSVNVGIDVGRDRLDVFIHERQLALSFSNDDSGIRALLRRLAYYRVARIVLEATGRRERPLVSAAVERQLPIVVVNPLIVRRFAGALGILAKTDAIDARVIAHFAATIKPPVRAVPDSNARQLKDLIIRRRQLLDMATMEKNRLHIMPKALLERIQRHIDDLAADVRELDSLIDALIGKLDRWRKRRDLLLSMPGVGTVVAHTLIADLPELGKLTHKEIAALIGVAPFNRDSGQLRGKRRIRGGRRSVRTVLYLGAMAAVRFNPVVKKFYERLLAAGKNKKLALTACVRKMVVILNAMLRDGRKWNPSPA
;
A
#
# COMPACT_ATOMS: atom_id res chain seq x y z
N MET A 1 7.76 44.46 14.82
CA MET A 1 8.26 43.10 14.53
C MET A 1 7.12 42.08 14.64
N LYS A 2 6.67 41.47 13.53
CA LYS A 2 5.71 40.34 13.62
C LYS A 2 6.45 39.17 14.27
N ARG A 3 6.08 38.79 15.50
CA ARG A 3 6.61 37.60 16.18
C ARG A 3 6.45 36.40 15.26
N SER A 4 7.56 35.79 14.84
CA SER A 4 7.54 34.58 14.00
C SER A 4 6.76 33.49 14.72
N LYS A 5 5.78 32.87 14.05
CA LYS A 5 5.00 31.78 14.63
C LYS A 5 5.96 30.62 15.01
N PRO A 6 5.80 30.03 16.20
CA PRO A 6 6.59 28.87 16.61
C PRO A 6 6.34 27.71 15.65
N SER A 7 7.41 26.97 15.32
CA SER A 7 7.31 25.75 14.51
C SER A 7 6.76 24.63 15.37
N VAL A 8 5.75 23.89 14.90
CA VAL A 8 5.14 22.80 15.67
C VAL A 8 4.95 21.50 14.89
N ASN A 9 5.09 20.36 15.57
CA ASN A 9 4.72 19.04 15.11
C ASN A 9 3.44 18.59 15.82
N VAL A 10 2.48 18.10 15.04
CA VAL A 10 1.14 17.76 15.51
C VAL A 10 0.91 16.27 15.31
N GLY A 11 0.43 15.60 16.34
CA GLY A 11 -0.09 14.24 16.27
C GLY A 11 -1.60 14.24 16.40
N ILE A 12 -2.28 13.45 15.57
CA ILE A 12 -3.73 13.32 15.59
C ILE A 12 -4.07 11.84 15.64
N ASP A 13 -4.76 11.44 16.70
CA ASP A 13 -5.49 10.17 16.72
C ASP A 13 -6.90 10.40 16.18
N VAL A 14 -7.35 9.50 15.29
CA VAL A 14 -8.59 9.66 14.52
C VAL A 14 -9.60 8.62 14.99
N GLY A 15 -10.50 9.05 15.87
CA GLY A 15 -11.63 8.27 16.35
C GLY A 15 -12.81 8.27 15.37
N ARG A 16 -13.91 7.61 15.77
CA ARG A 16 -15.17 7.64 14.99
C ARG A 16 -15.74 9.05 14.96
N ASP A 17 -15.94 9.61 16.15
CA ASP A 17 -16.68 10.86 16.36
C ASP A 17 -15.77 12.00 16.82
N ARG A 18 -14.48 11.72 17.08
CA ARG A 18 -13.51 12.67 17.64
C ARG A 18 -12.15 12.61 16.96
N LEU A 19 -11.46 13.75 17.00
CA LEU A 19 -10.08 13.96 16.58
C LEU A 19 -9.29 14.43 17.80
N ASP A 20 -8.49 13.56 18.39
CA ASP A 20 -7.65 13.89 19.53
C ASP A 20 -6.28 14.37 19.03
N VAL A 21 -5.89 15.56 19.44
CA VAL A 21 -4.79 16.32 18.85
C VAL A 21 -3.79 16.68 19.92
N PHE A 22 -2.51 16.43 19.65
CA PHE A 22 -1.43 16.85 20.51
C PHE A 22 -0.42 17.71 19.73
N ILE A 23 -0.13 18.89 20.25
CA ILE A 23 0.90 19.80 19.71
C ILE A 23 2.16 19.66 20.56
N HIS A 24 3.19 19.02 20.00
CA HIS A 24 4.35 18.55 20.75
C HIS A 24 5.11 19.67 21.46
N GLU A 25 5.50 20.73 20.75
CA GLU A 25 6.30 21.84 21.27
C GLU A 25 5.52 22.74 22.23
N ARG A 26 4.20 22.59 22.29
CA ARG A 26 3.34 23.33 23.23
C ARG A 26 2.86 22.48 24.40
N GLN A 27 3.14 21.17 24.39
CA GLN A 27 2.59 20.20 25.34
C GLN A 27 1.07 20.37 25.49
N LEU A 28 0.38 20.65 24.38
CA LEU A 28 -1.03 21.01 24.36
C LEU A 28 -1.86 19.89 23.76
N ALA A 29 -2.74 19.31 24.57
CA ALA A 29 -3.79 18.40 24.13
C ALA A 29 -5.06 19.18 23.79
N LEU A 30 -5.70 18.84 22.67
CA LEU A 30 -6.96 19.38 22.19
C LEU A 30 -7.82 18.25 21.64
N SER A 31 -9.12 18.47 21.53
CA SER A 31 -10.01 17.51 20.88
C SER A 31 -11.09 18.24 20.11
N PHE A 32 -11.46 17.68 18.95
CA PHE A 32 -12.47 18.22 18.04
C PHE A 32 -13.41 17.10 17.62
N SER A 33 -14.61 17.43 17.14
CA SER A 33 -15.48 16.44 16.50
C SER A 33 -14.89 15.98 15.16
N ASN A 34 -15.13 14.72 14.80
CA ASN A 34 -14.76 14.17 13.50
C ASN A 34 -15.90 14.38 12.47
N ASP A 35 -16.25 15.65 12.28
CA ASP A 35 -17.18 16.13 11.27
C ASP A 35 -16.59 17.37 10.58
N ASP A 36 -17.27 17.89 9.56
CA ASP A 36 -16.79 19.04 8.79
C ASP A 36 -16.59 20.30 9.66
N SER A 37 -17.40 20.49 10.70
CA SER A 37 -17.29 21.63 11.62
C SER A 37 -16.05 21.51 12.50
N GLY A 38 -15.85 20.34 13.11
CA GLY A 38 -14.70 20.03 13.95
C GLY A 38 -13.38 20.07 13.17
N ILE A 39 -13.36 19.55 11.95
CA ILE A 39 -12.20 19.65 11.05
C ILE A 39 -11.89 21.12 10.73
N ARG A 40 -12.90 21.93 10.37
CA ARG A 40 -12.69 23.38 10.13
C ARG A 40 -12.16 24.08 11.37
N ALA A 41 -12.68 23.76 12.56
CA ALA A 41 -12.23 24.32 13.83
C ALA A 41 -10.77 23.94 14.14
N LEU A 42 -10.40 22.67 13.97
CA LEU A 42 -9.03 22.18 14.10
C LEU A 42 -8.08 22.93 13.16
N LEU A 43 -8.41 23.00 11.87
CA LEU A 43 -7.53 23.66 10.90
C LEU A 43 -7.41 25.18 11.15
N ARG A 44 -8.46 25.84 11.65
CA ARG A 44 -8.38 27.23 12.14
C ARG A 44 -7.45 27.35 13.35
N ARG A 45 -7.51 26.40 14.29
CA ARG A 45 -6.63 26.37 15.46
C ARG A 45 -5.16 26.15 15.07
N LEU A 46 -4.90 25.31 14.08
CA LEU A 46 -3.53 25.07 13.58
C LEU A 46 -2.95 26.28 12.83
N ALA A 47 -3.80 27.14 12.26
CA ALA A 47 -3.36 28.36 11.56
C ALA A 47 -2.62 29.37 12.47
N TYR A 48 -2.75 29.27 13.79
CA TYR A 48 -1.99 30.11 14.75
C TYR A 48 -0.51 29.72 14.85
N TYR A 49 -0.12 28.55 14.32
CA TYR A 49 1.24 28.02 14.40
C TYR A 49 1.89 27.94 13.02
N ARG A 50 3.22 27.82 12.98
CA ARG A 50 3.93 27.38 11.78
C ARG A 50 3.99 25.86 11.84
N VAL A 51 3.02 25.18 11.24
CA VAL A 51 2.95 23.71 11.32
C VAL A 51 4.06 23.10 10.45
N ALA A 52 4.98 22.38 11.07
CA ALA A 52 6.04 21.66 10.37
C ALA A 52 5.52 20.35 9.79
N ARG A 53 4.75 19.58 10.58
CA ARG A 53 4.12 18.31 10.19
C ARG A 53 2.86 18.06 10.99
N ILE A 54 1.86 17.49 10.33
CA ILE A 54 0.70 16.86 10.96
C ILE A 54 0.82 15.36 10.68
N VAL A 55 0.93 14.54 11.71
CA VAL A 55 1.01 13.09 11.56
C VAL A 55 -0.24 12.46 12.15
N LEU A 56 -0.76 11.46 11.45
CA LEU A 56 -1.89 10.65 11.91
C LEU A 56 -1.74 9.22 11.41
N GLU A 57 -2.34 8.28 12.14
CA GLU A 57 -2.38 6.88 11.73
C GLU A 57 -3.50 6.60 10.73
N ALA A 58 -3.30 5.62 9.84
CA ALA A 58 -4.37 5.18 8.95
C ALA A 58 -5.45 4.41 9.72
N THR A 59 -6.64 5.00 9.90
CA THR A 59 -7.74 4.45 10.71
C THR A 59 -8.97 4.14 9.87
N GLY A 60 -8.84 3.15 8.98
CA GLY A 60 -10.01 2.57 8.30
C GLY A 60 -10.84 3.57 7.48
N ARG A 61 -10.20 4.63 6.93
CA ARG A 61 -10.77 5.71 6.12
C ARG A 61 -11.34 6.90 6.89
N ARG A 62 -11.44 6.84 8.22
CA ARG A 62 -11.97 7.93 9.04
C ARG A 62 -11.12 9.20 8.95
N GLU A 63 -9.84 9.04 8.63
CA GLU A 63 -8.90 10.14 8.46
C GLU A 63 -9.08 10.93 7.15
N ARG A 64 -9.81 10.39 6.17
CA ARG A 64 -9.86 10.94 4.81
C ARG A 64 -10.43 12.35 4.71
N PRO A 65 -11.52 12.71 5.41
CA PRO A 65 -12.05 14.07 5.37
C PRO A 65 -11.01 15.09 5.86
N LEU A 66 -10.38 14.81 7.01
CA LEU A 66 -9.31 15.62 7.58
C LEU A 66 -8.11 15.74 6.63
N VAL A 67 -7.66 14.62 6.06
CA VAL A 67 -6.54 14.60 5.11
C VAL A 67 -6.86 15.45 3.88
N SER A 68 -8.08 15.35 3.34
CA SER A 68 -8.48 16.12 2.15
C SER A 68 -8.51 17.62 2.47
N ALA A 69 -9.14 18.02 3.57
CA ALA A 69 -9.21 19.41 4.00
C ALA A 69 -7.82 20.03 4.32
N ALA A 70 -6.90 19.22 4.87
CA ALA A 70 -5.53 19.67 5.12
C ALA A 70 -4.73 19.87 3.83
N VAL A 71 -4.89 18.98 2.85
CA VAL A 71 -4.23 19.08 1.53
C VAL A 71 -4.73 20.30 0.76
N GLU A 72 -6.03 20.58 0.77
CA GLU A 72 -6.62 21.77 0.16
C GLU A 72 -6.01 23.07 0.73
N ARG A 73 -5.65 23.07 2.01
CA ARG A 73 -4.96 24.18 2.69
C ARG A 73 -3.43 24.10 2.62
N GLN A 74 -2.88 23.18 1.83
CA GLN A 74 -1.44 22.97 1.65
C GLN A 74 -0.69 22.71 2.97
N LEU A 75 -1.36 22.07 3.95
CA LEU A 75 -0.74 21.72 5.21
C LEU A 75 0.10 20.43 5.08
N PRO A 76 1.23 20.33 5.80
CA PRO A 76 2.16 19.20 5.69
C PRO A 76 1.65 17.96 6.44
N ILE A 77 0.58 17.35 5.94
CA ILE A 77 -0.06 16.19 6.54
C ILE A 77 0.56 14.87 6.06
N VAL A 78 0.74 13.93 6.98
CA VAL A 78 1.40 12.65 6.75
C VAL A 78 0.60 11.53 7.41
N VAL A 79 0.10 10.61 6.60
CA VAL A 79 -0.55 9.39 7.08
C VAL A 79 0.50 8.29 7.23
N VAL A 80 0.64 7.76 8.43
CA VAL A 80 1.63 6.72 8.75
C VAL A 80 0.97 5.37 9.03
N ASN A 81 1.77 4.30 8.93
CA ASN A 81 1.30 2.96 9.27
C ASN A 81 1.17 2.84 10.81
N PRO A 82 -0.01 2.46 11.34
CA PRO A 82 -0.22 2.26 12.78
C PRO A 82 0.85 1.39 13.45
N LEU A 83 1.34 0.36 12.74
CA LEU A 83 2.36 -0.56 13.27
C LEU A 83 3.70 0.14 13.58
N ILE A 84 4.08 1.17 12.81
CA ILE A 84 5.34 1.87 13.00
C ILE A 84 5.25 2.75 14.26
N VAL A 85 4.16 3.48 14.42
CA VAL A 85 3.92 4.30 15.61
C VAL A 85 3.77 3.40 16.85
N ARG A 86 3.07 2.25 16.74
CA ARG A 86 2.98 1.30 17.85
C ARG A 86 4.35 0.75 18.27
N ARG A 87 5.24 0.46 17.32
CA ARG A 87 6.63 0.06 17.63
C ARG A 87 7.41 1.18 18.30
N PHE A 88 7.20 2.42 17.87
CA PHE A 88 7.79 3.59 18.51
C PHE A 88 7.29 3.76 19.95
N ALA A 89 5.98 3.61 20.20
CA ALA A 89 5.40 3.61 21.55
C ALA A 89 6.07 2.55 22.45
N GLY A 90 6.24 1.33 21.93
CA GLY A 90 6.92 0.26 22.65
C GLY A 90 8.38 0.56 22.97
N ALA A 91 9.11 1.20 22.05
CA ALA A 91 10.49 1.65 22.29
C ALA A 91 10.59 2.74 23.38
N LEU A 92 9.53 3.52 23.58
CA LEU A 92 9.42 4.50 24.66
C LEU A 92 8.90 3.90 25.98
N GLY A 93 8.63 2.59 26.05
CA GLY A 93 8.04 1.95 27.22
C GLY A 93 6.55 2.30 27.46
N ILE A 94 5.88 2.91 26.48
CA ILE A 94 4.47 3.32 26.61
C ILE A 94 3.57 2.12 26.28
N LEU A 95 3.08 1.45 27.32
CA LEU A 95 2.21 0.29 27.20
C LEU A 95 0.72 0.66 27.16
N ALA A 96 0.32 1.66 27.95
CA ALA A 96 -1.05 2.16 28.04
C ALA A 96 -1.52 2.74 26.70
N LYS A 97 -2.82 2.58 26.43
CA LYS A 97 -3.47 3.05 25.20
C LYS A 97 -4.74 3.82 25.55
N THR A 98 -4.75 5.11 25.23
CA THR A 98 -5.93 5.98 25.24
C THR A 98 -5.79 6.96 24.09
N ASP A 99 -6.89 7.50 23.58
CA ASP A 99 -6.87 8.40 22.42
C ASP A 99 -5.93 9.62 22.65
N ALA A 100 -5.91 10.15 23.87
CA ALA A 100 -4.99 11.23 24.26
C ALA A 100 -3.51 10.79 24.31
N ILE A 101 -3.22 9.58 24.80
CA ILE A 101 -1.86 9.02 24.79
C ILE A 101 -1.41 8.77 23.35
N ASP A 102 -2.28 8.21 22.52
CA ASP A 102 -1.98 7.89 21.12
C ASP A 102 -1.69 9.18 20.34
N ALA A 103 -2.51 10.22 20.47
CA ALA A 103 -2.24 11.53 19.86
C ALA A 103 -0.88 12.11 20.29
N ARG A 104 -0.53 11.99 21.58
CA ARG A 104 0.78 12.43 22.11
C ARG A 104 1.94 11.61 21.55
N VAL A 105 1.80 10.29 21.46
CA VAL A 105 2.81 9.40 20.87
C VAL A 105 3.01 9.73 19.39
N ILE A 106 1.93 9.96 18.64
CA ILE A 106 2.00 10.35 17.23
C ILE A 106 2.71 11.70 17.08
N ALA A 107 2.45 12.67 17.95
CA ALA A 107 3.11 13.98 17.92
C ALA A 107 4.62 13.87 18.22
N HIS A 108 4.98 13.02 19.19
CA HIS A 108 6.37 12.73 19.50
C HIS A 108 7.05 11.99 18.32
N PHE A 109 6.38 11.02 17.72
CA PHE A 109 6.87 10.36 16.50
C PHE A 109 7.13 11.37 15.37
N ALA A 110 6.23 12.34 15.18
CA ALA A 110 6.38 13.39 14.18
C ALA A 110 7.63 14.26 14.41
N ALA A 111 7.90 14.63 15.66
CA ALA A 111 9.06 15.45 16.04
C ALA A 111 10.38 14.68 15.93
N THR A 112 10.39 13.40 16.30
CA THR A 112 11.59 12.56 16.36
C THR A 112 11.95 11.94 15.02
N ILE A 113 11.00 11.23 14.39
CA ILE A 113 11.23 10.48 13.13
C ILE A 113 11.13 11.38 11.91
N LYS A 114 10.40 12.51 12.01
CA LYS A 114 10.27 13.51 10.95
C LYS A 114 9.89 12.88 9.59
N PRO A 115 8.79 12.10 9.54
CA PRO A 115 8.44 11.39 8.32
C PRO A 115 8.28 12.37 7.15
N PRO A 116 8.72 12.01 5.94
CA PRO A 116 8.64 12.90 4.80
C PRO A 116 7.18 13.16 4.43
N VAL A 117 6.86 14.41 4.12
CA VAL A 117 5.54 14.79 3.59
C VAL A 117 5.44 14.22 2.17
N ARG A 118 4.55 13.25 1.99
CA ARG A 118 4.29 12.63 0.69
C ARG A 118 3.02 13.21 0.11
N ALA A 119 2.98 13.35 -1.21
CA ALA A 119 1.77 13.75 -1.92
C ALA A 119 0.64 12.77 -1.58
N VAL A 120 -0.49 13.31 -1.13
CA VAL A 120 -1.70 12.54 -0.91
C VAL A 120 -2.25 12.11 -2.27
N PRO A 121 -2.69 10.85 -2.45
CA PRO A 121 -3.26 10.40 -3.72
C PRO A 121 -4.48 11.25 -4.11
N ASP A 122 -4.57 11.59 -5.41
CA ASP A 122 -5.72 12.30 -5.97
C ASP A 122 -7.03 11.48 -5.86
N SER A 123 -8.18 12.11 -6.14
CA SER A 123 -9.50 11.45 -6.03
C SER A 123 -9.57 10.17 -6.86
N ASN A 124 -9.10 10.20 -8.10
CA ASN A 124 -9.07 9.04 -9.00
C ASN A 124 -8.20 7.92 -8.42
N ALA A 125 -6.99 8.24 -7.93
CA ALA A 125 -6.08 7.26 -7.34
C ALA A 125 -6.67 6.61 -6.08
N ARG A 126 -7.40 7.39 -5.26
CA ARG A 126 -8.14 6.86 -4.10
C ARG A 126 -9.27 5.94 -4.54
N GLN A 127 -10.07 6.35 -5.53
CA GLN A 127 -11.17 5.55 -6.06
C GLN A 127 -10.67 4.22 -6.65
N LEU A 128 -9.63 4.26 -7.49
CA LEU A 128 -9.03 3.05 -8.07
C LEU A 128 -8.55 2.09 -6.97
N LYS A 129 -7.88 2.62 -5.96
CA LYS A 129 -7.40 1.81 -4.83
C LYS A 129 -8.57 1.17 -4.07
N ASP A 130 -9.67 1.89 -3.89
CA ASP A 130 -10.87 1.38 -3.22
C ASP A 130 -11.53 0.25 -4.00
N LEU A 131 -11.65 0.39 -5.33
CA LEU A 131 -12.17 -0.67 -6.20
C LEU A 131 -11.29 -1.93 -6.12
N ILE A 132 -9.96 -1.78 -6.18
CA ILE A 132 -9.03 -2.91 -6.08
C ILE A 132 -9.07 -3.58 -4.71
N ILE A 133 -9.20 -2.80 -3.63
CA ILE A 133 -9.36 -3.36 -2.27
C ILE A 133 -10.67 -4.15 -2.19
N ARG A 134 -11.79 -3.59 -2.66
CA ARG A 134 -13.09 -4.27 -2.59
C ARG A 134 -13.10 -5.54 -3.44
N ARG A 135 -12.56 -5.48 -4.66
CA ARG A 135 -12.39 -6.65 -5.53
C ARG A 135 -11.63 -7.77 -4.82
N ARG A 136 -10.55 -7.45 -4.10
CA ARG A 136 -9.78 -8.43 -3.33
C ARG A 136 -10.61 -9.05 -2.20
N GLN A 137 -11.36 -8.24 -1.47
CA GLN A 137 -12.23 -8.74 -0.40
C GLN A 137 -13.27 -9.73 -0.94
N LEU A 138 -13.89 -9.43 -2.09
CA LEU A 138 -14.85 -10.34 -2.72
C LEU A 138 -14.20 -11.65 -3.19
N LEU A 139 -12.97 -11.60 -3.72
CA LEU A 139 -12.22 -12.81 -4.08
C LEU A 139 -11.83 -13.65 -2.86
N ASP A 140 -11.47 -13.01 -1.75
CA ASP A 140 -11.19 -13.70 -0.49
C ASP A 140 -12.46 -14.40 0.03
N MET A 141 -13.62 -13.71 0.00
CA MET A 141 -14.93 -14.31 0.33
C MET A 141 -15.28 -15.48 -0.60
N ALA A 142 -15.08 -15.32 -1.92
CA ALA A 142 -15.37 -16.39 -2.89
C ALA A 142 -14.47 -17.61 -2.67
N THR A 143 -13.22 -17.41 -2.25
CA THR A 143 -12.31 -18.50 -1.90
C THR A 143 -12.78 -19.21 -0.62
N MET A 144 -13.27 -18.47 0.37
CA MET A 144 -13.86 -19.07 1.57
C MET A 144 -15.09 -19.94 1.23
N GLU A 145 -15.98 -19.46 0.36
CA GLU A 145 -17.15 -20.24 -0.08
C GLU A 145 -16.76 -21.46 -0.92
N LYS A 146 -15.79 -21.34 -1.83
CA LYS A 146 -15.27 -22.50 -2.59
C LYS A 146 -14.70 -23.58 -1.68
N ASN A 147 -13.97 -23.19 -0.64
CA ASN A 147 -13.47 -24.15 0.34
C ASN A 147 -14.62 -24.84 1.09
N ARG A 148 -15.69 -24.11 1.43
CA ARG A 148 -16.91 -24.67 2.07
C ARG A 148 -17.63 -25.65 1.15
N LEU A 149 -17.69 -25.36 -0.16
CA LEU A 149 -18.31 -26.24 -1.16
C LEU A 149 -17.72 -27.65 -1.16
N HIS A 150 -16.44 -27.80 -0.83
CA HIS A 150 -15.76 -29.11 -0.78
C HIS A 150 -16.01 -29.91 0.50
N ILE A 151 -16.50 -29.29 1.58
CA ILE A 151 -16.59 -29.93 2.91
C ILE A 151 -18.01 -29.96 3.49
N MET A 152 -18.95 -29.17 2.97
CA MET A 152 -20.29 -29.03 3.53
C MET A 152 -21.27 -30.10 3.01
N PRO A 153 -22.33 -30.42 3.78
CA PRO A 153 -23.37 -31.36 3.36
C PRO A 153 -24.05 -30.96 2.04
N LYS A 154 -24.49 -31.95 1.25
CA LYS A 154 -25.16 -31.75 -0.06
C LYS A 154 -26.31 -30.74 -0.02
N ALA A 155 -27.10 -30.75 1.06
CA ALA A 155 -28.23 -29.85 1.25
C ALA A 155 -27.86 -28.35 1.26
N LEU A 156 -26.59 -27.99 1.51
CA LEU A 156 -26.12 -26.61 1.54
C LEU A 156 -25.41 -26.17 0.24
N LEU A 157 -25.07 -27.11 -0.65
CA LEU A 157 -24.21 -26.83 -1.80
C LEU A 157 -24.83 -25.84 -2.78
N GLU A 158 -26.15 -25.93 -3.05
CA GLU A 158 -26.83 -24.97 -3.93
C GLU A 158 -26.80 -23.55 -3.39
N ARG A 159 -26.92 -23.37 -2.06
CA ARG A 159 -26.85 -22.05 -1.44
C ARG A 159 -25.43 -21.48 -1.47
N ILE A 160 -24.43 -22.32 -1.22
CA ILE A 160 -23.01 -21.92 -1.31
C ILE A 160 -22.66 -21.55 -2.76
N GLN A 161 -23.13 -22.35 -3.73
CA GLN A 161 -22.90 -22.09 -5.15
C GLN A 161 -23.50 -20.76 -5.58
N ARG A 162 -24.75 -20.46 -5.19
CA ARG A 162 -25.36 -19.13 -5.44
C ARG A 162 -24.51 -17.98 -4.90
N HIS A 163 -24.02 -18.07 -3.65
CA HIS A 163 -23.12 -17.05 -3.11
C HIS A 163 -21.82 -16.90 -3.92
N ILE A 164 -21.24 -18.01 -4.40
CA ILE A 164 -20.04 -17.96 -5.26
C ILE A 164 -20.36 -17.22 -6.56
N ASP A 165 -21.52 -17.47 -7.15
CA ASP A 165 -21.94 -16.88 -8.42
C ASP A 165 -22.23 -15.37 -8.27
N ASP A 166 -22.90 -14.98 -7.18
CA ASP A 166 -23.14 -13.57 -6.83
C ASP A 166 -21.82 -12.82 -6.64
N LEU A 167 -20.90 -13.38 -5.84
CA LEU A 167 -19.57 -12.80 -5.62
C LEU A 167 -18.77 -12.69 -6.94
N ALA A 168 -18.93 -13.67 -7.83
CA ALA A 168 -18.28 -13.64 -9.14
C ALA A 168 -18.88 -12.55 -10.04
N ALA A 169 -20.19 -12.31 -9.98
CA ALA A 169 -20.85 -11.22 -10.69
C ALA A 169 -20.35 -9.85 -10.22
N ASP A 170 -20.33 -9.62 -8.90
CA ASP A 170 -19.80 -8.38 -8.31
C ASP A 170 -18.33 -8.13 -8.71
N VAL A 171 -17.50 -9.19 -8.73
CA VAL A 171 -16.11 -9.07 -9.17
C VAL A 171 -16.01 -8.64 -10.64
N ARG A 172 -16.87 -9.16 -11.53
CA ARG A 172 -16.90 -8.75 -12.94
C ARG A 172 -17.32 -7.30 -13.11
N GLU A 173 -18.30 -6.84 -12.32
CA GLU A 173 -18.71 -5.44 -12.31
C GLU A 173 -17.55 -4.53 -11.86
N LEU A 174 -16.88 -4.87 -10.75
CA LEU A 174 -15.73 -4.11 -10.26
C LEU A 174 -14.57 -4.11 -11.26
N ASP A 175 -14.32 -5.23 -11.95
CA ASP A 175 -13.32 -5.29 -13.02
C ASP A 175 -13.65 -4.29 -14.14
N SER A 176 -14.92 -4.22 -14.55
CA SER A 176 -15.40 -3.27 -15.57
C SER A 176 -15.24 -1.81 -15.12
N LEU A 177 -15.55 -1.50 -13.85
CA LEU A 177 -15.36 -0.17 -13.26
C LEU A 177 -13.87 0.23 -13.18
N ILE A 178 -13.00 -0.71 -12.82
CA ILE A 178 -11.55 -0.51 -12.80
C ILE A 178 -11.03 -0.22 -14.20
N ASP A 179 -11.43 -1.02 -15.19
CA ASP A 179 -11.04 -0.85 -16.58
C ASP A 179 -11.50 0.51 -17.14
N ALA A 180 -12.75 0.88 -16.88
CA ALA A 180 -13.29 2.18 -17.30
C ALA A 180 -12.51 3.35 -16.67
N LEU A 181 -12.21 3.27 -15.37
CA LEU A 181 -11.47 4.33 -14.67
C LEU A 181 -10.03 4.46 -15.18
N ILE A 182 -9.35 3.35 -15.47
CA ILE A 182 -8.01 3.35 -16.06
C ILE A 182 -8.03 3.83 -17.50
N GLY A 183 -9.03 3.46 -18.29
CA GLY A 183 -9.19 3.87 -19.68
C GLY A 183 -9.42 5.38 -19.87
N LYS A 184 -10.14 6.02 -18.93
CA LYS A 184 -10.42 7.46 -18.92
C LYS A 184 -9.18 8.34 -18.77
N LEU A 185 -8.12 7.85 -18.14
CA LEU A 185 -6.93 8.64 -17.84
C LEU A 185 -5.76 8.22 -18.73
N ASP A 186 -5.36 9.08 -19.67
CA ASP A 186 -4.28 8.83 -20.63
C ASP A 186 -2.98 8.33 -19.97
N ARG A 187 -2.59 8.94 -18.86
CA ARG A 187 -1.40 8.53 -18.09
C ARG A 187 -1.48 7.08 -17.58
N TRP A 188 -2.68 6.61 -17.22
CA TRP A 188 -2.89 5.26 -16.70
C TRP A 188 -3.10 4.26 -17.82
N ARG A 189 -3.81 4.63 -18.89
CA ARG A 189 -3.93 3.84 -20.12
C ARG A 189 -2.55 3.51 -20.70
N LYS A 190 -1.71 4.53 -20.93
CA LYS A 190 -0.32 4.33 -21.42
C LYS A 190 0.49 3.41 -20.50
N ARG A 191 0.42 3.61 -19.19
CA ARG A 191 1.09 2.74 -18.20
C ARG A 191 0.59 1.29 -18.28
N ARG A 192 -0.73 1.08 -18.34
CA ARG A 192 -1.33 -0.24 -18.47
C ARG A 192 -0.83 -0.94 -19.73
N ASP A 193 -0.84 -0.25 -20.87
CA ASP A 193 -0.45 -0.84 -22.15
C ASP A 193 1.03 -1.23 -22.20
N LEU A 194 1.91 -0.43 -21.55
CA LEU A 194 3.30 -0.82 -21.32
C LEU A 194 3.39 -2.08 -20.46
N LEU A 195 2.69 -2.14 -19.32
CA LEU A 195 2.73 -3.29 -18.42
C LEU A 195 2.21 -4.57 -19.08
N LEU A 196 1.09 -4.49 -19.79
CA LEU A 196 0.47 -5.63 -20.50
C LEU A 196 1.34 -6.20 -21.63
N SER A 197 2.29 -5.42 -22.16
CA SER A 197 3.19 -5.92 -23.19
C SER A 197 4.15 -7.01 -22.71
N MET A 198 4.35 -7.18 -21.40
CA MET A 198 5.20 -8.24 -20.84
C MET A 198 4.42 -9.56 -20.68
N PRO A 199 4.84 -10.67 -21.33
CA PRO A 199 4.23 -11.97 -21.10
C PRO A 199 4.29 -12.36 -19.61
N GLY A 200 3.14 -12.76 -19.06
CA GLY A 200 2.94 -13.02 -17.63
C GLY A 200 2.35 -11.84 -16.84
N VAL A 201 2.13 -10.69 -17.46
CA VAL A 201 1.40 -9.55 -16.86
C VAL A 201 0.02 -9.43 -17.49
N GLY A 202 -1.00 -9.89 -16.78
CA GLY A 202 -2.41 -9.69 -17.15
C GLY A 202 -3.00 -8.40 -16.55
N THR A 203 -4.26 -8.12 -16.88
CA THR A 203 -5.02 -6.94 -16.43
C THR A 203 -5.00 -6.77 -14.91
N VAL A 204 -5.26 -7.84 -14.15
CA VAL A 204 -5.23 -7.82 -12.68
C VAL A 204 -3.87 -7.38 -12.13
N VAL A 205 -2.77 -7.87 -12.72
CA VAL A 205 -1.42 -7.48 -12.31
C VAL A 205 -1.18 -6.01 -12.66
N ALA A 206 -1.49 -5.61 -13.90
CA ALA A 206 -1.30 -4.23 -14.36
C ALA A 206 -2.09 -3.22 -13.51
N HIS A 207 -3.39 -3.46 -13.28
CA HIS A 207 -4.26 -2.58 -12.48
C HIS A 207 -3.78 -2.47 -11.04
N THR A 208 -3.39 -3.60 -10.44
CA THR A 208 -2.85 -3.60 -9.07
C THR A 208 -1.55 -2.81 -8.99
N LEU A 209 -0.66 -2.93 -9.97
CA LEU A 209 0.58 -2.14 -10.00
C LEU A 209 0.30 -0.63 -10.15
N ILE A 210 -0.66 -0.24 -10.99
CA ILE A 210 -1.05 1.16 -11.17
C ILE A 210 -1.58 1.77 -9.85
N ALA A 211 -2.39 1.03 -9.09
CA ALA A 211 -3.00 1.54 -7.87
C ALA A 211 -2.11 1.41 -6.61
N ASP A 212 -1.52 0.23 -6.41
CA ASP A 212 -0.78 -0.12 -5.18
C ASP A 212 0.74 0.11 -5.34
N LEU A 213 1.23 0.55 -6.50
CA LEU A 213 2.66 0.83 -6.75
C LEU A 213 2.90 2.11 -7.59
N PRO A 214 2.45 3.28 -7.12
CA PRO A 214 2.61 4.55 -7.86
C PRO A 214 4.08 4.94 -8.13
N GLU A 215 5.02 4.43 -7.32
CA GLU A 215 6.46 4.65 -7.45
C GLU A 215 7.12 3.83 -8.58
N LEU A 216 6.39 2.91 -9.21
CA LEU A 216 6.90 2.10 -10.32
C LEU A 216 7.35 3.00 -11.48
N GLY A 217 8.61 2.83 -11.90
CA GLY A 217 9.29 3.68 -12.87
C GLY A 217 10.15 4.79 -12.27
N LYS A 218 10.13 4.99 -10.94
CA LYS A 218 10.88 6.06 -10.26
C LYS A 218 11.97 5.56 -9.32
N LEU A 219 11.88 4.30 -8.90
CA LEU A 219 12.78 3.73 -7.89
C LEU A 219 13.93 2.96 -8.53
N THR A 220 15.03 2.80 -7.79
CA THR A 220 16.10 1.88 -8.17
C THR A 220 15.63 0.42 -8.08
N HIS A 221 16.38 -0.48 -8.71
CA HIS A 221 16.09 -1.91 -8.67
C HIS A 221 16.14 -2.52 -7.24
N LYS A 222 16.91 -1.93 -6.31
CA LYS A 222 16.99 -2.36 -4.91
C LYS A 222 15.76 -1.88 -4.13
N GLU A 223 15.42 -0.61 -4.29
CA GLU A 223 14.29 0.02 -3.59
C GLU A 223 12.96 -0.61 -3.99
N ILE A 224 12.72 -0.83 -5.29
CA ILE A 224 11.46 -1.43 -5.74
C ILE A 224 11.28 -2.86 -5.22
N ALA A 225 12.37 -3.65 -5.20
CA ALA A 225 12.36 -5.01 -4.67
C ALA A 225 12.13 -5.03 -3.15
N ALA A 226 12.71 -4.08 -2.41
CA ALA A 226 12.46 -3.93 -0.98
C ALA A 226 11.03 -3.47 -0.69
N LEU A 227 10.50 -2.52 -1.47
CA LEU A 227 9.17 -1.95 -1.32
C LEU A 227 8.07 -3.01 -1.48
N ILE A 228 8.20 -3.91 -2.45
CA ILE A 228 7.24 -5.03 -2.62
C ILE A 228 7.59 -6.25 -1.74
N GLY A 229 8.70 -6.18 -1.00
CA GLY A 229 9.10 -7.21 -0.04
C GLY A 229 9.57 -8.51 -0.71
N VAL A 230 10.34 -8.40 -1.79
CA VAL A 230 11.02 -9.53 -2.46
C VAL A 230 12.54 -9.39 -2.45
N ALA A 231 13.08 -8.33 -1.84
CA ALA A 231 14.49 -8.22 -1.53
C ALA A 231 14.85 -9.23 -0.41
N PRO A 232 15.89 -10.07 -0.61
CA PRO A 232 16.39 -10.97 0.43
C PRO A 232 17.22 -10.18 1.45
N PHE A 233 16.84 -10.25 2.73
CA PHE A 233 17.60 -9.63 3.82
C PHE A 233 18.50 -10.64 4.52
N ASN A 234 19.66 -10.14 4.97
CA ASN A 234 20.63 -10.86 5.79
C ASN A 234 20.13 -11.06 7.23
N ARG A 235 20.51 -12.20 7.82
CA ARG A 235 20.34 -12.50 9.24
C ARG A 235 21.65 -13.11 9.71
N ASP A 236 22.66 -12.25 9.78
CA ASP A 236 24.01 -12.63 10.19
C ASP A 236 24.29 -12.03 11.57
N SER A 237 25.01 -12.76 12.42
CA SER A 237 25.44 -12.29 13.74
C SER A 237 26.79 -12.89 14.09
N GLY A 238 27.82 -12.07 14.31
CA GLY A 238 29.19 -12.54 14.49
C GLY A 238 29.60 -13.47 13.33
N GLN A 239 29.91 -14.73 13.66
CA GLN A 239 30.29 -15.76 12.69
C GLN A 239 29.10 -16.45 11.99
N LEU A 240 27.86 -16.28 12.46
CA LEU A 240 26.69 -16.93 11.90
C LEU A 240 26.31 -16.30 10.54
N ARG A 241 26.29 -17.11 9.48
CA ARG A 241 25.72 -16.75 8.17
C ARG A 241 24.34 -17.37 8.00
N GLY A 242 23.30 -16.61 8.29
CA GLY A 242 21.92 -17.09 8.24
C GLY A 242 21.32 -17.15 6.83
N LYS A 243 20.35 -18.05 6.64
CA LYS A 243 19.55 -18.12 5.41
C LYS A 243 18.86 -16.78 5.14
N ARG A 244 19.07 -16.22 3.95
CA ARG A 244 18.41 -14.99 3.51
C ARG A 244 16.90 -15.20 3.36
N ARG A 245 16.10 -14.25 3.85
CA ARG A 245 14.64 -14.32 3.77
C ARG A 245 14.06 -13.00 3.28
N ILE A 246 12.95 -13.08 2.55
CA ILE A 246 12.14 -11.90 2.25
C ILE A 246 11.30 -11.54 3.48
N ARG A 247 11.08 -10.25 3.74
CA ARG A 247 10.23 -9.78 4.85
C ARG A 247 9.56 -8.47 4.46
N GLY A 248 8.40 -8.20 5.04
CA GLY A 248 7.69 -6.91 4.89
C GLY A 248 7.16 -6.67 3.48
N GLY A 249 7.12 -5.39 3.09
CA GLY A 249 6.69 -4.90 1.78
C GLY A 249 5.19 -4.97 1.51
N ARG A 250 4.79 -4.51 0.32
CA ARG A 250 3.39 -4.48 -0.14
C ARG A 250 2.92 -5.88 -0.54
N ARG A 251 2.32 -6.60 0.42
CA ARG A 251 1.82 -7.98 0.24
C ARG A 251 0.91 -8.12 -0.97
N SER A 252 0.01 -7.16 -1.20
CA SER A 252 -0.93 -7.16 -2.32
C SER A 252 -0.22 -7.26 -3.67
N VAL A 253 0.74 -6.38 -3.89
CA VAL A 253 1.58 -6.32 -5.08
C VAL A 253 2.38 -7.62 -5.24
N ARG A 254 2.99 -8.11 -4.15
CA ARG A 254 3.74 -9.37 -4.19
C ARG A 254 2.87 -10.57 -4.57
N THR A 255 1.64 -10.65 -4.06
CA THR A 255 0.71 -11.74 -4.38
C THR A 255 0.37 -11.76 -5.87
N VAL A 256 -0.04 -10.62 -6.45
CA VAL A 256 -0.40 -10.58 -7.88
C VAL A 256 0.81 -10.81 -8.79
N LEU A 257 1.98 -10.30 -8.43
CA LEU A 257 3.20 -10.56 -9.20
C LEU A 257 3.65 -12.01 -9.07
N TYR A 258 3.38 -12.69 -7.95
CA TYR A 258 3.64 -14.13 -7.82
C TYR A 258 2.78 -14.94 -8.79
N LEU A 259 1.49 -14.60 -8.92
CA LEU A 259 0.62 -15.21 -9.93
C LEU A 259 1.10 -14.88 -11.35
N GLY A 260 1.52 -13.63 -11.60
CA GLY A 260 2.13 -13.23 -12.86
C GLY A 260 3.41 -14.01 -13.17
N ALA A 261 4.24 -14.28 -12.16
CA ALA A 261 5.44 -15.09 -12.30
C ALA A 261 5.14 -16.54 -12.67
N MET A 262 4.07 -17.14 -12.12
CA MET A 262 3.64 -18.49 -12.50
C MET A 262 3.25 -18.57 -13.99
N ALA A 263 2.65 -17.51 -14.54
CA ALA A 263 2.40 -17.42 -15.99
C ALA A 263 3.69 -17.12 -16.77
N ALA A 264 4.52 -16.19 -16.28
CA ALA A 264 5.75 -15.78 -16.94
C ALA A 264 6.77 -16.92 -17.08
N VAL A 265 6.89 -17.83 -16.10
CA VAL A 265 7.80 -18.98 -16.23
C VAL A 265 7.37 -19.97 -17.32
N ARG A 266 6.12 -19.89 -17.80
CA ARG A 266 5.62 -20.70 -18.92
C ARG A 266 5.81 -20.00 -20.27
N PHE A 267 5.49 -18.71 -20.32
CA PHE A 267 5.32 -17.99 -21.60
C PHE A 267 6.33 -16.86 -21.85
N ASN A 268 7.05 -16.38 -20.83
CA ASN A 268 8.06 -15.34 -20.98
C ASN A 268 9.46 -15.97 -21.12
N PRO A 269 10.13 -15.90 -22.28
CA PRO A 269 11.40 -16.61 -22.50
C PRO A 269 12.50 -16.18 -21.53
N VAL A 270 12.57 -14.89 -21.19
CA VAL A 270 13.59 -14.34 -20.27
C VAL A 270 13.37 -14.82 -18.83
N VAL A 271 12.11 -14.86 -18.38
CA VAL A 271 11.77 -15.32 -17.03
C VAL A 271 11.85 -16.84 -16.92
N LYS A 272 11.39 -17.57 -17.95
CA LYS A 272 11.49 -19.03 -18.06
C LYS A 272 12.93 -19.52 -17.96
N LYS A 273 13.83 -18.99 -18.81
CA LYS A 273 15.27 -19.33 -18.77
C LYS A 273 15.89 -19.05 -17.40
N PHE A 274 15.50 -17.94 -16.76
CA PHE A 274 15.97 -17.62 -15.41
C PHE A 274 15.46 -18.60 -14.35
N TYR A 275 14.19 -19.00 -14.43
CA TYR A 275 13.58 -19.98 -13.52
C TYR A 275 14.23 -21.36 -13.66
N GLU A 276 14.37 -21.87 -14.88
CA GLU A 276 14.99 -23.16 -15.18
C GLU A 276 16.44 -23.21 -14.69
N ARG A 277 17.21 -22.14 -14.91
CA ARG A 277 18.58 -22.02 -14.37
C ARG A 277 18.63 -22.12 -12.85
N LEU A 278 17.66 -21.54 -12.14
CA LEU A 278 17.61 -21.62 -10.68
C LEU A 278 17.25 -23.03 -10.20
N LEU A 279 16.34 -23.72 -10.90
CA LEU A 279 16.02 -25.11 -10.58
C LEU A 279 17.21 -26.03 -10.83
N ALA A 280 17.92 -25.86 -11.96
CA ALA A 280 19.15 -26.60 -12.26
C ALA A 280 20.23 -26.39 -11.20
N ALA A 281 20.28 -25.19 -10.58
CA ALA A 281 21.15 -24.89 -9.45
C ALA A 281 20.62 -25.39 -8.08
N GLY A 282 19.67 -26.34 -8.07
CA GLY A 282 19.14 -26.97 -6.86
C GLY A 282 18.23 -26.09 -6.00
N LYS A 283 17.74 -24.95 -6.51
CA LYS A 283 16.84 -24.09 -5.74
C LYS A 283 15.42 -24.67 -5.75
N ASN A 284 14.74 -24.62 -4.60
CA ASN A 284 13.34 -25.05 -4.54
C ASN A 284 12.43 -24.14 -5.39
N LYS A 285 11.32 -24.71 -5.87
CA LYS A 285 10.38 -24.04 -6.80
C LYS A 285 9.85 -22.70 -6.25
N LYS A 286 9.52 -22.64 -4.95
CA LYS A 286 8.97 -21.42 -4.32
C LYS A 286 9.99 -20.29 -4.26
N LEU A 287 11.25 -20.60 -3.96
CA LEU A 287 12.36 -19.66 -3.98
C LEU A 287 12.61 -19.17 -5.41
N ALA A 288 12.66 -20.09 -6.38
CA ALA A 288 12.85 -19.74 -7.78
C ALA A 288 11.73 -18.82 -8.31
N LEU A 289 10.46 -19.11 -7.98
CA LEU A 289 9.33 -18.22 -8.31
C LEU A 289 9.47 -16.84 -7.64
N THR A 290 9.87 -16.79 -6.36
CA THR A 290 10.10 -15.52 -5.65
C THR A 290 11.21 -14.70 -6.32
N ALA A 291 12.27 -15.35 -6.80
CA ALA A 291 13.32 -14.70 -7.57
C ALA A 291 12.80 -14.20 -8.93
N CYS A 292 11.90 -14.94 -9.58
CA CYS A 292 11.23 -14.51 -10.82
C CYS A 292 10.36 -13.27 -10.58
N VAL A 293 9.60 -13.21 -9.48
CA VAL A 293 8.86 -12.00 -9.06
C VAL A 293 9.79 -10.79 -8.98
N ARG A 294 10.96 -10.95 -8.33
CA ARG A 294 11.96 -9.88 -8.25
C ARG A 294 12.47 -9.48 -9.64
N LYS A 295 12.74 -10.45 -10.53
CA LYS A 295 13.17 -10.16 -11.90
C LYS A 295 12.10 -9.40 -12.68
N MET A 296 10.83 -9.82 -12.58
CA MET A 296 9.70 -9.15 -13.23
C MET A 296 9.52 -7.72 -12.76
N VAL A 297 9.48 -7.46 -11.44
CA VAL A 297 9.26 -6.08 -10.96
C VAL A 297 10.38 -5.13 -11.37
N VAL A 298 11.62 -5.62 -11.46
CA VAL A 298 12.76 -4.81 -11.93
C VAL A 298 12.61 -4.48 -13.42
N ILE A 299 12.19 -5.44 -14.26
CA ILE A 299 11.91 -5.21 -15.68
C ILE A 299 10.75 -4.22 -15.85
N LEU A 300 9.63 -4.43 -15.15
CA LEU A 300 8.46 -3.54 -15.23
C LEU A 300 8.79 -2.12 -14.76
N ASN A 301 9.66 -1.99 -13.75
CA ASN A 301 10.14 -0.69 -13.29
C ASN A 301 10.99 0.00 -14.36
N ALA A 302 11.88 -0.72 -15.06
CA ALA A 302 12.64 -0.15 -16.18
C ALA A 302 11.74 0.22 -17.37
N MET A 303 10.78 -0.64 -17.73
CA MET A 303 9.82 -0.37 -18.81
C MET A 303 9.04 0.94 -18.60
N LEU A 304 8.53 1.17 -17.38
CA LEU A 304 7.82 2.41 -17.07
C LEU A 304 8.73 3.63 -16.94
N ARG A 305 9.98 3.46 -16.51
CA ARG A 305 10.98 4.53 -16.48
C ARG A 305 11.33 5.00 -17.90
N ASP A 306 11.53 4.04 -18.80
CA ASP A 306 12.03 4.30 -20.16
C ASP A 306 10.89 4.52 -21.18
N GLY A 307 9.64 4.29 -20.78
CA GLY A 307 8.47 4.40 -21.66
C GLY A 307 8.44 3.36 -22.78
N ARG A 308 9.11 2.21 -22.59
CA ARG A 308 9.30 1.18 -23.61
C ARG A 308 8.49 -0.08 -23.29
N LYS A 309 7.88 -0.66 -24.33
CA LYS A 309 7.24 -1.98 -24.26
C LYS A 309 8.30 -3.05 -23.95
N TRP A 310 7.82 -4.19 -23.47
CA TRP A 310 8.68 -5.31 -23.15
C TRP A 310 9.44 -5.78 -24.40
N ASN A 311 10.73 -6.04 -24.21
CA ASN A 311 11.61 -6.60 -25.23
C ASN A 311 12.35 -7.81 -24.61
N PRO A 312 12.34 -9.00 -25.25
CA PRO A 312 13.08 -10.17 -24.78
C PRO A 312 14.61 -9.98 -24.79
N SER A 313 15.11 -9.04 -25.60
CA SER A 313 16.53 -8.71 -25.74
C SER A 313 16.75 -7.24 -25.33
N PRO A 314 16.82 -6.93 -24.03
CA PRO A 314 17.18 -5.58 -23.61
C PRO A 314 18.57 -5.25 -24.16
N ALA A 315 18.69 -4.09 -24.81
CA ALA A 315 19.96 -3.51 -25.25
C ALA A 315 20.91 -3.30 -24.07
#